data_AF-A0A955GWI9-F1
#
_entry.id   AF-A0A955GWI9-F1
#
_cell.length_a   1.000
_cell.length_b   1.000
_cell.length_c   1.000
_cell.angle_alpha   90.00
_cell.angle_beta   90.00
_cell.angle_gamma   90.00
#
_symmetry.space_group_name_H-M   'P 1'
#
loop_
_entity.id
_entity.type
_entity.pdbx_description
1 polymer ?
#
loop_
_entity_poly.entity_id
_entity_poly.type
_entity_poly.pdbx_seq_one_letter_code
_entity_poly.pdbx_strand_id
1 'polypeptide(L)'
;MNKNFFKKVLGSYLVVVMAFGVVLFHPNVLFAASVTSFRDVLSTLTASTAANHTIYFVTPSGVAAGETITVTFDADFTGLASIVEDDVDFAEGDSGTCTTAGYTEKTTAASASGTTWGVAVAGQVLTITSGTDTVTAARCVRIKVGSHASSSGTGSNQISNGVAGNDHSITIGGTFGDTGTAAIDIIADDTVNITATVDPTITFTVDDTTVGFGTLSASTGRWATGDTNGTDASATTPTAAHTMTVGTNASSGYSITYNGATLTSGANTIDVASVTGDGDGTPGTEEFGLSVSTDGDATIASGYQRDATPDFTFVASTTTEIVSETGPTATETLSVSYLANISSLTEAGSYSTDVTYIATAAY
;
A
#
# COMPACT_ATOMS: atom_id res chain seq x y z
N MET A 1 -15.36 19.49 -101.51
CA MET A 1 -15.88 19.12 -100.17
C MET A 1 -16.85 20.19 -99.72
N ASN A 2 -18.13 19.85 -99.50
CA ASN A 2 -19.22 20.82 -99.34
C ASN A 2 -19.06 21.58 -98.00
N LYS A 3 -18.95 22.92 -98.03
CA LYS A 3 -18.71 23.77 -96.84
C LYS A 3 -19.73 23.55 -95.72
N ASN A 4 -20.93 23.07 -96.06
CA ASN A 4 -21.99 22.75 -95.11
C ASN A 4 -21.79 21.40 -94.39
N PHE A 5 -21.04 20.47 -94.96
CA PHE A 5 -20.71 19.19 -94.33
C PHE A 5 -19.62 19.36 -93.26
N PHE A 6 -18.61 20.19 -93.54
CA PHE A 6 -17.51 20.47 -92.61
C PHE A 6 -17.99 21.21 -91.34
N LYS A 7 -18.95 22.15 -91.48
CA LYS A 7 -19.55 22.85 -90.33
C LYS A 7 -20.39 21.94 -89.43
N LYS A 8 -21.10 20.96 -90.01
CA LYS A 8 -21.91 20.01 -89.23
C LYS A 8 -21.03 19.00 -88.47
N VAL A 9 -19.93 18.53 -89.07
CA VAL A 9 -19.01 17.58 -88.41
C VAL A 9 -18.20 18.27 -87.30
N LEU A 10 -17.76 19.52 -87.51
CA LEU A 10 -16.99 20.28 -86.51
C LEU A 10 -17.85 20.67 -85.29
N GLY A 11 -19.12 21.02 -85.51
CA GLY A 11 -20.07 21.32 -84.42
C GLY A 11 -20.39 20.10 -83.56
N SER A 12 -20.59 18.94 -84.18
CA SER A 12 -20.84 17.68 -83.43
C SER A 12 -19.61 17.22 -82.64
N TYR A 13 -18.39 17.43 -83.15
CA TYR A 13 -17.16 17.08 -82.43
C TYR A 13 -16.93 17.97 -81.21
N LEU A 14 -17.22 19.27 -81.31
CA LEU A 14 -17.10 20.21 -80.20
C LEU A 14 -18.10 19.95 -79.06
N VAL A 15 -19.32 19.54 -79.39
CA VAL A 15 -20.34 19.20 -78.39
C VAL A 15 -20.02 17.88 -77.68
N VAL A 16 -19.47 16.88 -78.39
CA VAL A 16 -19.05 15.61 -77.78
C VAL A 16 -17.82 15.79 -76.89
N VAL A 17 -16.86 16.65 -77.27
CA VAL A 17 -15.68 16.96 -76.44
C VAL A 17 -16.06 17.80 -75.20
N MET A 18 -17.03 18.72 -75.30
CA MET A 18 -17.58 19.40 -74.12
C MET A 18 -18.37 18.46 -73.21
N ALA A 19 -19.18 17.55 -73.77
CA ALA A 19 -19.97 16.61 -72.99
C ALA A 19 -19.12 15.53 -72.29
N PHE A 20 -17.98 15.12 -72.88
CA PHE A 20 -17.03 14.20 -72.23
C PHE A 20 -16.02 14.90 -71.31
N GLY A 21 -15.69 16.17 -71.55
CA GLY A 21 -14.75 16.94 -70.72
C GLY A 21 -15.28 17.25 -69.31
N VAL A 22 -16.62 17.29 -69.14
CA VAL A 22 -17.26 17.58 -67.85
C VAL A 22 -17.36 16.32 -66.97
N VAL A 23 -17.30 15.11 -67.53
CA VAL A 23 -17.40 13.84 -66.76
C VAL A 23 -16.06 13.45 -66.10
N LEU A 24 -14.95 14.10 -66.46
CA LEU A 24 -13.62 13.83 -65.89
C LEU A 24 -13.19 14.85 -64.82
N PHE A 25 -14.01 15.85 -64.52
CA PHE A 25 -13.83 16.74 -63.36
C PHE A 25 -14.94 16.46 -62.35
N HIS A 26 -14.84 15.32 -61.67
CA HIS A 26 -15.44 15.18 -60.35
C HIS A 26 -14.43 15.78 -59.37
N PRO A 27 -14.59 17.03 -58.89
CA PRO A 27 -13.91 17.38 -57.64
C PRO A 27 -14.39 16.34 -56.62
N ASN A 28 -13.48 15.54 -56.09
CA ASN A 28 -13.78 14.74 -54.90
C ASN A 28 -14.07 15.76 -53.79
N VAL A 29 -15.34 16.12 -53.64
CA VAL A 29 -15.83 16.78 -52.44
C VAL A 29 -15.73 15.74 -51.34
N LEU A 30 -14.66 15.83 -50.54
CA LEU A 30 -14.55 15.13 -49.27
C LEU A 30 -15.70 15.60 -48.40
N PHE A 31 -16.65 14.71 -48.11
CA PHE A 31 -17.69 14.97 -47.13
C PHE A 31 -17.11 14.72 -45.74
N ALA A 32 -17.15 15.76 -44.90
CA ALA A 32 -16.99 15.65 -43.45
C ALA A 32 -17.90 14.54 -42.88
N ALA A 33 -17.36 13.61 -42.10
CA ALA A 33 -18.12 12.57 -41.41
C ALA A 33 -18.10 12.74 -39.89
N SER A 34 -18.95 12.00 -39.18
CA SER A 34 -18.85 11.95 -37.72
C SER A 34 -17.77 10.96 -37.30
N VAL A 35 -16.86 11.38 -36.42
CA VAL A 35 -15.92 10.43 -35.80
C VAL A 35 -16.69 9.39 -35.01
N THR A 36 -16.14 8.18 -34.91
CA THR A 36 -16.75 7.09 -34.14
C THR A 36 -15.83 6.61 -33.02
N SER A 37 -16.36 5.88 -32.04
CA SER A 37 -15.60 5.41 -30.86
C SER A 37 -14.93 6.54 -30.06
N PHE A 38 -15.46 7.76 -30.15
CA PHE A 38 -14.90 8.93 -29.47
C PHE A 38 -15.05 8.79 -27.96
N ARG A 39 -13.92 8.85 -27.24
CA ARG A 39 -13.87 8.86 -25.78
C ARG A 39 -12.62 9.59 -25.29
N ASP A 40 -12.71 10.13 -24.09
CA ASP A 40 -11.58 10.59 -23.30
C ASP A 40 -11.42 9.69 -22.07
N VAL A 41 -10.18 9.35 -21.75
CA VAL A 41 -9.83 8.62 -20.53
C VAL A 41 -8.96 9.53 -19.69
N LEU A 42 -9.53 10.03 -18.59
CA LEU A 42 -8.85 10.94 -17.68
C LEU A 42 -8.18 10.14 -16.55
N SER A 43 -7.03 10.62 -16.07
CA SER A 43 -6.39 10.02 -14.89
C SER A 43 -7.14 10.27 -13.58
N THR A 44 -8.01 11.28 -13.55
CA THR A 44 -8.92 11.61 -12.45
C THR A 44 -10.12 12.35 -13.01
N LEU A 45 -11.30 12.15 -12.40
CA LEU A 45 -12.51 12.93 -12.63
C LEU A 45 -12.75 13.98 -11.54
N THR A 46 -11.82 14.11 -10.59
CA THR A 46 -11.91 15.10 -9.51
C THR A 46 -11.89 16.51 -10.09
N ALA A 47 -12.85 17.33 -9.67
CA ALA A 47 -13.02 18.71 -10.13
C ALA A 47 -11.77 19.56 -9.87
N SER A 48 -11.49 20.49 -10.78
CA SER A 48 -10.40 21.48 -10.66
C SER A 48 -9.02 20.85 -10.37
N THR A 49 -8.82 19.60 -10.80
CA THR A 49 -7.59 18.83 -10.57
C THR A 49 -6.93 18.50 -11.89
N ALA A 50 -5.60 18.60 -11.94
CA ALA A 50 -4.78 18.23 -13.09
C ALA A 50 -4.96 16.76 -13.46
N ALA A 51 -5.36 16.50 -14.71
CA ALA A 51 -5.58 15.18 -15.26
C ALA A 51 -4.75 14.98 -16.55
N ASN A 52 -4.28 13.75 -16.72
CA ASN A 52 -3.82 13.26 -18.02
C ASN A 52 -5.05 12.86 -18.84
N HIS A 53 -5.03 13.18 -20.13
CA HIS A 53 -6.09 12.83 -21.08
C HIS A 53 -5.57 11.84 -22.11
N THR A 54 -6.24 10.70 -22.28
CA THR A 54 -6.03 9.82 -23.42
C THR A 54 -7.30 9.79 -24.27
N ILE A 55 -7.26 10.55 -25.36
CA ILE A 55 -8.36 10.75 -26.28
C ILE A 55 -8.24 9.75 -27.43
N TYR A 56 -9.35 9.10 -27.75
CA TYR A 56 -9.45 8.17 -28.87
C TYR A 56 -10.63 8.52 -29.76
N PHE A 57 -10.46 8.38 -31.07
CA PHE A 57 -11.57 8.40 -32.03
C PHE A 57 -11.16 7.71 -33.33
N VAL A 58 -12.12 7.25 -34.12
CA VAL A 58 -11.90 6.78 -35.49
C VAL A 58 -12.24 7.92 -36.44
N THR A 59 -11.33 8.25 -37.35
CA THR A 59 -11.58 9.20 -38.45
C THR A 59 -12.09 8.43 -39.69
N PRO A 60 -13.36 8.60 -40.10
CA PRO A 60 -13.84 7.95 -41.32
C PRO A 60 -13.13 8.41 -42.59
N SER A 61 -12.78 9.70 -42.70
CA SER A 61 -12.13 10.25 -43.90
C SER A 61 -10.61 10.08 -43.92
N GLY A 62 -9.99 9.89 -42.76
CA GLY A 62 -8.54 10.04 -42.59
C GLY A 62 -8.14 11.50 -42.55
N VAL A 63 -6.83 11.74 -42.45
CA VAL A 63 -6.24 13.09 -42.41
C VAL A 63 -5.17 13.19 -43.48
N ALA A 64 -5.36 14.08 -44.45
CA ALA A 64 -4.43 14.34 -45.52
C ALA A 64 -3.30 15.29 -45.12
N ALA A 65 -2.26 15.36 -45.96
CA ALA A 65 -1.14 16.27 -45.78
C ALA A 65 -1.61 17.74 -45.68
N GLY A 66 -1.12 18.47 -44.68
CA GLY A 66 -1.49 19.87 -44.43
C GLY A 66 -2.83 20.07 -43.72
N GLU A 67 -3.59 19.02 -43.44
CA GLU A 67 -4.85 19.12 -42.70
C GLU A 67 -4.63 19.16 -41.18
N THR A 68 -5.67 19.61 -40.47
CA THR A 68 -5.64 19.80 -39.02
C THR A 68 -6.71 18.96 -38.34
N ILE A 69 -6.36 18.48 -37.15
CA ILE A 69 -7.26 17.95 -36.14
C ILE A 69 -7.29 18.98 -35.01
N THR A 70 -8.47 19.32 -34.52
CA THR A 70 -8.66 20.16 -33.34
C THR A 70 -9.38 19.36 -32.27
N VAL A 71 -8.91 19.48 -31.03
CA VAL A 71 -9.58 19.03 -29.81
C VAL A 71 -9.96 20.29 -29.06
N THR A 72 -11.26 20.54 -28.90
CA THR A 72 -11.75 21.68 -28.12
C THR A 72 -12.31 21.19 -26.80
N PHE A 73 -11.77 21.72 -25.71
CA PHE A 73 -12.26 21.49 -24.35
C PHE A 73 -13.31 22.54 -23.98
N ASP A 74 -14.22 22.19 -23.08
CA ASP A 74 -15.16 23.16 -22.52
C ASP A 74 -14.44 24.26 -21.73
N ALA A 75 -15.12 25.40 -21.56
CA ALA A 75 -14.51 26.66 -21.14
C ALA A 75 -13.92 26.68 -19.73
N ASP A 76 -14.35 25.76 -18.86
CA ASP A 76 -13.96 25.69 -17.47
C ASP A 76 -12.79 24.72 -17.19
N PHE A 77 -12.39 23.91 -18.17
CA PHE A 77 -11.09 23.25 -18.14
C PHE A 77 -9.98 24.30 -18.17
N THR A 78 -8.97 24.14 -17.34
CA THR A 78 -7.86 25.09 -17.21
C THR A 78 -6.50 24.41 -17.46
N GLY A 79 -5.42 25.18 -17.57
CA GLY A 79 -4.07 24.64 -17.82
C GLY A 79 -3.76 24.33 -19.28
N LEU A 80 -4.69 24.51 -20.22
CA LEU A 80 -4.40 24.33 -21.65
C LEU A 80 -3.28 25.24 -22.16
N ALA A 81 -3.23 26.49 -21.69
CA ALA A 81 -2.21 27.44 -22.11
C ALA A 81 -0.77 27.05 -21.73
N SER A 82 -0.59 26.11 -20.78
CA SER A 82 0.71 25.53 -20.43
C SER A 82 1.08 24.29 -21.23
N ILE A 83 0.14 23.70 -21.98
CA ILE A 83 0.41 22.52 -22.80
C ILE A 83 1.33 22.92 -23.97
N VAL A 84 2.48 22.27 -24.04
CA VAL A 84 3.44 22.35 -25.15
C VAL A 84 3.45 21.05 -25.95
N GLU A 85 4.28 20.97 -27.00
CA GLU A 85 4.36 19.77 -27.84
C GLU A 85 4.83 18.54 -27.06
N ASP A 86 5.74 18.71 -26.10
CA ASP A 86 6.26 17.63 -25.26
C ASP A 86 5.17 16.98 -24.39
N ASP A 87 4.09 17.71 -24.12
CA ASP A 87 2.92 17.21 -23.37
C ASP A 87 1.95 16.42 -24.27
N VAL A 88 2.21 16.30 -25.59
CA VAL A 88 1.27 15.72 -26.56
C VAL A 88 1.92 14.63 -27.41
N ASP A 89 1.46 13.38 -27.23
CA ASP A 89 1.74 12.30 -28.18
C ASP A 89 0.55 12.10 -29.12
N PHE A 90 0.85 11.88 -30.40
CA PHE A 90 -0.12 11.60 -31.44
C PHE A 90 0.18 10.25 -32.09
N ALA A 91 -0.80 9.37 -32.22
CA ALA A 91 -0.59 8.04 -32.79
C ALA A 91 -1.75 7.60 -33.70
N GLU A 92 -1.40 6.82 -34.73
CA GLU A 92 -2.34 6.16 -35.63
C GLU A 92 -2.45 4.68 -35.25
N GLY A 93 -3.68 4.18 -35.17
CA GLY A 93 -3.98 2.77 -34.97
C GLY A 93 -3.94 1.99 -36.27
N ASP A 94 -3.50 0.74 -36.19
CA ASP A 94 -3.48 -0.23 -37.29
C ASP A 94 -4.87 -0.79 -37.69
N SER A 95 -5.94 -0.32 -37.05
CA SER A 95 -7.35 -0.70 -37.26
C SER A 95 -8.30 0.42 -36.82
N GLY A 96 -9.58 0.30 -37.19
CA GLY A 96 -10.66 1.18 -36.73
C GLY A 96 -11.29 0.75 -35.39
N THR A 97 -10.66 -0.17 -34.64
CA THR A 97 -11.18 -0.65 -33.34
C THR A 97 -10.26 -0.19 -32.21
N CYS A 98 -10.58 0.96 -31.60
CA CYS A 98 -9.60 1.69 -30.78
C CYS A 98 -9.25 1.04 -29.44
N THR A 99 -9.99 0.00 -29.03
CA THR A 99 -9.73 -0.79 -27.82
C THR A 99 -8.68 -1.89 -28.06
N THR A 100 -8.47 -2.31 -29.30
CA THR A 100 -7.55 -3.42 -29.64
C THR A 100 -6.50 -3.05 -30.70
N ALA A 101 -6.56 -1.85 -31.27
CA ALA A 101 -5.59 -1.39 -32.27
C ALA A 101 -4.17 -1.32 -31.70
N GLY A 102 -3.18 -1.75 -32.50
CA GLY A 102 -1.78 -1.40 -32.28
C GLY A 102 -1.54 0.05 -32.72
N TYR A 103 -0.93 0.86 -31.87
CA TYR A 103 -0.69 2.28 -32.15
C TYR A 103 0.76 2.52 -32.58
N THR A 104 0.92 3.22 -33.70
CA THR A 104 2.21 3.73 -34.18
C THR A 104 2.28 5.22 -33.85
N GLU A 105 3.24 5.61 -33.02
CA GLU A 105 3.47 7.02 -32.69
C GLU A 105 3.88 7.80 -33.94
N LYS A 106 3.34 9.00 -34.05
CA LYS A 106 3.71 9.99 -35.05
C LYS A 106 4.62 11.01 -34.38
N THR A 107 5.68 11.40 -35.06
CA THR A 107 6.59 12.44 -34.54
C THR A 107 5.85 13.78 -34.49
N THR A 108 5.86 14.42 -33.33
CA THR A 108 5.28 15.77 -33.11
C THR A 108 6.39 16.81 -32.91
N ALA A 109 6.06 18.08 -33.18
CA ALA A 109 6.89 19.25 -32.88
C ALA A 109 6.01 20.50 -32.73
N ALA A 110 6.57 21.63 -32.29
CA ALA A 110 5.85 22.91 -32.20
C ALA A 110 5.32 23.44 -33.56
N SER A 111 5.80 22.93 -34.69
CA SER A 111 5.31 23.31 -36.02
C SER A 111 5.43 22.15 -37.00
N ALA A 112 4.45 22.03 -37.90
CA ALA A 112 4.42 20.98 -38.91
C ALA A 112 5.51 21.21 -39.96
N SER A 113 6.28 20.17 -40.29
CA SER A 113 7.33 20.21 -41.31
C SER A 113 7.71 18.80 -41.74
N GLY A 114 7.85 18.55 -43.04
CA GLY A 114 8.08 17.19 -43.55
C GLY A 114 7.04 16.22 -42.99
N THR A 115 7.45 15.06 -42.50
CA THR A 115 6.54 14.07 -41.91
C THR A 115 6.11 14.36 -40.47
N THR A 116 6.59 15.47 -39.86
CA THR A 116 6.28 15.82 -38.47
C THR A 116 4.95 16.54 -38.35
N TRP A 117 4.20 16.21 -37.30
CA TRP A 117 2.93 16.84 -36.94
C TRP A 117 3.15 18.03 -36.00
N GLY A 118 2.62 19.19 -36.37
CA GLY A 118 2.69 20.40 -35.55
C GLY A 118 1.65 20.39 -34.44
N VAL A 119 2.04 20.68 -33.20
CA VAL A 119 1.15 20.83 -32.05
C VAL A 119 1.11 22.30 -31.62
N ALA A 120 -0.09 22.86 -31.49
CA ALA A 120 -0.28 24.23 -31.02
C ALA A 120 -1.55 24.32 -30.16
N VAL A 121 -1.54 25.20 -29.16
CA VAL A 121 -2.69 25.46 -28.30
C VAL A 121 -3.07 26.94 -28.34
N ALA A 122 -4.36 27.22 -28.48
CA ALA A 122 -4.91 28.57 -28.42
C ALA A 122 -6.28 28.56 -27.72
N GLY A 123 -6.38 29.25 -26.59
CA GLY A 123 -7.59 29.20 -25.75
C GLY A 123 -7.89 27.77 -25.32
N GLN A 124 -9.09 27.29 -25.61
CA GLN A 124 -9.53 25.92 -25.28
C GLN A 124 -9.25 24.88 -26.39
N VAL A 125 -8.49 25.26 -27.42
CA VAL A 125 -8.31 24.43 -28.62
C VAL A 125 -6.87 23.94 -28.72
N LEU A 126 -6.68 22.63 -28.63
CA LEU A 126 -5.46 21.92 -29.03
C LEU A 126 -5.56 21.60 -30.53
N THR A 127 -4.60 22.05 -31.33
CA THR A 127 -4.54 21.82 -32.78
C THR A 127 -3.33 20.95 -33.12
N ILE A 128 -3.58 19.85 -33.83
CA ILE A 128 -2.56 18.97 -34.40
C ILE A 128 -2.61 19.13 -35.93
N THR A 129 -1.51 19.58 -36.54
CA THR A 129 -1.41 19.91 -37.97
C THR A 129 -0.50 18.91 -38.66
N SER A 130 -0.96 18.30 -39.75
CA SER A 130 -0.11 17.47 -40.60
C SER A 130 0.90 18.34 -41.36
N GLY A 131 2.15 17.89 -41.43
CA GLY A 131 3.07 18.33 -42.48
C GLY A 131 2.75 17.63 -43.81
N THR A 132 3.42 16.53 -44.08
CA THR A 132 3.25 15.67 -45.27
C THR A 132 2.82 14.25 -44.93
N ASP A 133 2.84 13.87 -43.64
CA ASP A 133 2.35 12.57 -43.19
C ASP A 133 0.81 12.55 -43.16
N THR A 134 0.21 11.38 -43.07
CA THR A 134 -1.24 11.20 -43.15
C THR A 134 -1.73 10.23 -42.08
N VAL A 135 -3.02 10.33 -41.77
CA VAL A 135 -3.76 9.26 -41.07
C VAL A 135 -4.66 8.59 -42.09
N THR A 136 -4.58 7.27 -42.17
CA THR A 136 -5.41 6.49 -43.10
C THR A 136 -6.88 6.57 -42.69
N ALA A 137 -7.77 6.62 -43.68
CA ALA A 137 -9.20 6.53 -43.45
C ALA A 137 -9.59 5.28 -42.64
N ALA A 138 -10.64 5.40 -41.83
CA ALA A 138 -11.16 4.36 -40.94
C ALA A 138 -10.14 3.80 -39.94
N ARG A 139 -9.14 4.60 -39.55
CA ARG A 139 -8.19 4.27 -38.48
C ARG A 139 -8.51 5.00 -37.19
N CYS A 140 -8.12 4.36 -36.09
CA CYS A 140 -8.09 5.01 -34.79
C CYS A 140 -6.98 6.05 -34.74
N VAL A 141 -7.31 7.15 -34.10
CA VAL A 141 -6.38 8.16 -33.62
C VAL A 141 -6.34 8.04 -32.11
N ARG A 142 -5.13 8.14 -31.54
CA ARG A 142 -4.94 8.37 -30.11
C ARG A 142 -4.15 9.66 -29.91
N ILE A 143 -4.67 10.51 -29.05
CA ILE A 143 -3.98 11.72 -28.57
C ILE A 143 -3.80 11.55 -27.07
N LYS A 144 -2.56 11.61 -26.61
CA LYS A 144 -2.26 11.74 -25.18
C LYS A 144 -1.95 13.20 -24.91
N VAL A 145 -2.55 13.78 -23.88
CA VAL A 145 -2.18 15.09 -23.33
C VAL A 145 -1.82 14.91 -21.86
N GLY A 146 -0.65 15.37 -21.45
CA GLY A 146 -0.24 15.35 -20.05
C GLY A 146 1.12 14.71 -19.79
N SER A 147 1.43 14.45 -18.52
CA SER A 147 2.68 13.83 -18.06
C SER A 147 2.90 12.39 -18.53
N HIS A 148 1.87 11.74 -19.09
CA HIS A 148 1.99 10.42 -19.70
C HIS A 148 2.35 10.44 -21.20
N ALA A 149 2.57 11.63 -21.79
CA ALA A 149 3.15 11.77 -23.11
C ALA A 149 4.68 11.57 -23.03
N SER A 150 5.22 10.67 -23.83
CA SER A 150 6.62 10.23 -23.73
C SER A 150 7.28 9.92 -25.07
N SER A 151 6.60 10.08 -26.20
CA SER A 151 7.11 9.66 -27.51
C SER A 151 7.92 10.74 -28.22
N SER A 152 7.46 11.99 -28.19
CA SER A 152 8.16 13.11 -28.85
C SER A 152 8.87 14.06 -27.87
N GLY A 153 8.80 13.74 -26.58
CA GLY A 153 9.29 14.53 -25.46
C GLY A 153 8.94 13.84 -24.15
N THR A 154 9.03 14.53 -23.02
CA THR A 154 8.45 14.05 -21.75
C THR A 154 7.51 15.11 -21.22
N GLY A 155 6.22 14.80 -21.21
CA GLY A 155 5.19 15.71 -20.74
C GLY A 155 5.40 16.07 -19.27
N SER A 156 5.12 17.32 -18.94
CA SER A 156 5.24 17.88 -17.60
C SER A 156 4.02 18.71 -17.19
N ASN A 157 3.25 19.22 -18.15
CA ASN A 157 2.02 19.97 -17.90
C ASN A 157 0.81 19.07 -18.10
N GLN A 158 -0.31 19.43 -17.48
CA GLN A 158 -1.58 18.70 -17.55
C GLN A 158 -2.72 19.70 -17.68
N ILE A 159 -3.85 19.23 -18.18
CA ILE A 159 -5.09 20.00 -18.20
C ILE A 159 -5.80 19.74 -16.88
N SER A 160 -6.24 20.79 -16.21
CA SER A 160 -7.07 20.64 -15.01
C SER A 160 -8.54 20.54 -15.41
N ASN A 161 -9.22 19.56 -14.81
CA ASN A 161 -10.65 19.34 -14.97
C ASN A 161 -11.46 20.59 -14.68
N GLY A 162 -12.64 20.66 -15.29
CA GLY A 162 -13.67 21.65 -14.97
C GLY A 162 -14.16 21.58 -13.53
N VAL A 163 -15.23 22.31 -13.23
CA VAL A 163 -15.94 22.19 -11.96
C VAL A 163 -16.77 20.89 -11.94
N ALA A 164 -17.28 20.48 -10.77
CA ALA A 164 -18.13 19.28 -10.72
C ALA A 164 -19.45 19.51 -11.50
N GLY A 165 -19.80 18.59 -12.39
CA GLY A 165 -20.97 18.67 -13.27
C GLY A 165 -20.95 17.65 -14.42
N ASN A 166 -22.12 17.42 -15.01
CA ASN A 166 -22.36 16.38 -16.02
C ASN A 166 -22.50 16.95 -17.44
N ASP A 167 -22.27 18.25 -17.62
CA ASP A 167 -22.45 19.00 -18.86
C ASP A 167 -21.16 19.29 -19.60
N HIS A 168 -20.05 18.68 -19.17
CA HIS A 168 -18.75 18.84 -19.82
C HIS A 168 -18.63 18.01 -21.09
N SER A 169 -17.94 18.56 -22.07
CA SER A 169 -17.68 17.94 -23.34
C SER A 169 -16.29 18.25 -23.88
N ILE A 170 -15.80 17.35 -24.72
CA ILE A 170 -14.71 17.61 -25.65
C ILE A 170 -15.22 17.40 -27.07
N THR A 171 -14.74 18.21 -28.01
CA THR A 171 -15.13 18.12 -29.41
C THR A 171 -13.94 17.92 -30.33
N ILE A 172 -14.12 17.07 -31.34
CA ILE A 172 -13.19 16.91 -32.46
C ILE A 172 -13.72 17.72 -33.65
N GLY A 173 -12.82 18.42 -34.32
CA GLY A 173 -13.05 19.12 -35.59
C GLY A 173 -11.74 19.40 -36.31
N GLY A 174 -11.73 20.32 -37.27
CA GLY A 174 -10.51 20.74 -37.98
C GLY A 174 -10.70 20.75 -39.49
N THR A 175 -9.63 21.00 -40.24
CA THR A 175 -9.70 21.09 -41.70
C THR A 175 -9.81 19.74 -42.40
N PHE A 176 -9.53 18.62 -41.71
CA PHE A 176 -9.76 17.26 -42.21
C PHE A 176 -11.26 16.92 -42.38
N GLY A 177 -12.14 17.72 -41.78
CA GLY A 177 -13.58 17.66 -41.98
C GLY A 177 -14.35 16.82 -40.97
N ASP A 178 -13.78 15.73 -40.42
CA ASP A 178 -14.58 14.93 -39.46
C ASP A 178 -14.84 15.69 -38.16
N THR A 179 -15.99 15.41 -37.53
CA THR A 179 -16.41 16.07 -36.30
C THR A 179 -17.02 15.09 -35.29
N GLY A 180 -17.00 15.44 -34.01
CA GLY A 180 -17.76 14.71 -32.99
C GLY A 180 -17.63 15.33 -31.61
N THR A 181 -18.50 14.88 -30.70
CA THR A 181 -18.55 15.35 -29.31
C THR A 181 -18.58 14.14 -28.38
N ALA A 182 -17.76 14.16 -27.33
CA ALA A 182 -17.80 13.20 -26.24
C ALA A 182 -18.10 13.95 -24.93
N ALA A 183 -19.02 13.41 -24.14
CA ALA A 183 -19.31 13.94 -22.81
C ALA A 183 -18.29 13.43 -21.78
N ILE A 184 -18.00 14.26 -20.79
CA ILE A 184 -17.15 13.94 -19.64
C ILE A 184 -17.97 14.26 -18.38
N ASP A 185 -17.94 13.37 -17.40
CA ASP A 185 -18.54 13.62 -16.10
C ASP A 185 -17.43 14.01 -15.12
N ILE A 186 -17.52 15.19 -14.51
CA ILE A 186 -16.55 15.67 -13.52
C ILE A 186 -17.23 15.67 -12.17
N ILE A 187 -16.62 15.03 -11.18
CA ILE A 187 -17.18 14.85 -9.84
C ILE A 187 -16.34 15.57 -8.79
N ALA A 188 -16.92 15.82 -7.62
CA ALA A 188 -16.21 16.57 -6.58
C ALA A 188 -14.95 15.85 -6.07
N ASP A 189 -14.99 14.53 -5.97
CA ASP A 189 -13.89 13.67 -5.53
C ASP A 189 -14.13 12.26 -6.10
N ASP A 190 -13.10 11.65 -6.68
CA ASP A 190 -13.12 10.28 -7.21
C ASP A 190 -12.37 9.28 -6.32
N THR A 191 -11.99 9.69 -5.10
CA THR A 191 -11.27 8.86 -4.13
C THR A 191 -12.19 8.32 -3.03
N VAL A 192 -11.86 7.12 -2.53
CA VAL A 192 -12.57 6.48 -1.41
C VAL A 192 -11.58 6.22 -0.29
N ASN A 193 -11.78 6.85 0.85
CA ASN A 193 -10.98 6.60 2.06
C ASN A 193 -11.53 5.38 2.83
N ILE A 194 -10.69 4.38 3.09
CA ILE A 194 -11.06 3.12 3.77
C ILE A 194 -10.21 3.00 5.04
N THR A 195 -10.86 2.86 6.21
CA THR A 195 -10.20 2.86 7.53
C THR A 195 -10.71 1.71 8.42
N ALA A 196 -9.87 1.28 9.39
CA ALA A 196 -10.19 0.27 10.40
C ALA A 196 -9.44 0.55 11.72
N THR A 197 -9.91 -0.02 12.83
CA THR A 197 -9.31 0.09 14.17
C THR A 197 -9.05 -1.30 14.77
N VAL A 198 -7.97 -1.45 15.55
CA VAL A 198 -7.62 -2.67 16.30
C VAL A 198 -7.52 -2.31 17.78
N ASP A 199 -8.25 -3.02 18.63
CA ASP A 199 -8.28 -2.75 20.07
C ASP A 199 -7.05 -3.35 20.79
N PRO A 200 -6.54 -2.72 21.87
CA PRO A 200 -5.48 -3.29 22.70
C PRO A 200 -5.96 -4.51 23.49
N THR A 201 -5.18 -5.59 23.50
CA THR A 201 -5.42 -6.84 24.24
C THR A 201 -4.20 -7.28 25.06
N ILE A 202 -4.43 -7.74 26.30
CA ILE A 202 -3.49 -8.53 27.10
C ILE A 202 -4.23 -9.71 27.75
N THR A 203 -3.61 -10.89 27.76
CA THR A 203 -4.05 -12.06 28.52
C THR A 203 -2.94 -12.46 29.51
N PHE A 204 -3.32 -12.88 30.72
CA PHE A 204 -2.39 -13.35 31.73
C PHE A 204 -3.05 -14.39 32.63
N THR A 205 -2.40 -15.52 32.84
CA THR A 205 -2.87 -16.60 33.73
C THR A 205 -1.73 -17.15 34.58
N VAL A 206 -2.07 -17.65 35.77
CA VAL A 206 -1.21 -18.47 36.63
C VAL A 206 -1.92 -19.82 36.76
N ASP A 207 -1.27 -20.93 36.40
CA ASP A 207 -1.92 -22.24 36.30
C ASP A 207 -2.15 -22.91 37.67
N ASP A 208 -1.29 -22.63 38.64
CA ASP A 208 -1.37 -23.10 40.02
C ASP A 208 -1.06 -21.98 41.01
N THR A 209 -1.94 -21.82 42.00
CA THR A 209 -1.82 -20.80 43.06
C THR A 209 -1.44 -21.39 44.40
N THR A 210 -1.19 -22.70 44.49
CA THR A 210 -0.82 -23.41 45.72
C THR A 210 0.38 -24.31 45.46
N VAL A 211 1.57 -23.79 45.70
CA VAL A 211 2.84 -24.55 45.62
C VAL A 211 3.47 -24.66 47.01
N GLY A 212 4.32 -25.67 47.22
CA GLY A 212 4.92 -25.87 48.54
C GLY A 212 6.21 -26.66 48.52
N PHE A 213 7.03 -26.42 49.55
CA PHE A 213 8.35 -27.04 49.74
C PHE A 213 8.30 -28.37 50.52
N GLY A 214 7.14 -28.78 51.02
CA GLY A 214 7.01 -29.83 52.03
C GLY A 214 7.78 -29.51 53.31
N THR A 215 8.40 -30.53 53.90
CA THR A 215 9.28 -30.35 55.08
C THR A 215 10.65 -29.85 54.65
N LEU A 216 11.06 -28.69 55.15
CA LEU A 216 12.39 -28.13 54.93
C LEU A 216 13.47 -28.91 55.71
N SER A 217 14.69 -28.93 55.17
CA SER A 217 15.86 -29.58 55.78
C SER A 217 17.05 -28.63 55.81
N ALA A 218 17.87 -28.72 56.85
CA ALA A 218 19.13 -27.98 56.93
C ALA A 218 20.28 -28.66 56.16
N SER A 219 20.07 -29.88 55.65
CA SER A 219 21.11 -30.65 54.95
C SER A 219 21.09 -30.50 53.42
N THR A 220 19.98 -30.05 52.86
CA THR A 220 19.72 -30.03 51.41
C THR A 220 18.68 -28.96 51.10
N GLY A 221 18.90 -28.22 50.01
CA GLY A 221 17.91 -27.29 49.48
C GLY A 221 16.65 -27.97 48.99
N ARG A 222 15.55 -27.21 49.00
CA ARG A 222 14.22 -27.69 48.63
C ARG A 222 13.64 -26.80 47.55
N TRP A 223 13.09 -27.42 46.51
CA TRP A 223 12.27 -26.73 45.53
C TRP A 223 10.79 -26.95 45.78
N ALA A 224 10.00 -25.92 45.52
CA ALA A 224 8.55 -26.02 45.60
C ALA A 224 7.97 -26.83 44.42
N THR A 225 6.88 -27.54 44.66
CA THR A 225 6.11 -28.29 43.66
C THR A 225 4.61 -28.00 43.81
N GLY A 226 3.83 -28.14 42.73
CA GLY A 226 2.37 -27.92 42.75
C GLY A 226 1.58 -28.92 43.60
N ASP A 227 2.16 -30.08 43.93
CA ASP A 227 1.55 -31.02 44.90
C ASP A 227 1.86 -30.66 46.36
N THR A 228 2.58 -29.55 46.59
CA THR A 228 3.02 -29.02 47.89
C THR A 228 4.03 -29.86 48.66
N ASN A 229 4.41 -31.03 48.15
CA ASN A 229 5.32 -31.95 48.84
C ASN A 229 6.80 -31.52 48.75
N GLY A 230 7.11 -30.66 47.78
CA GLY A 230 8.46 -30.26 47.43
C GLY A 230 9.34 -31.41 46.94
N THR A 231 10.53 -31.05 46.46
CA THR A 231 11.58 -32.00 46.11
C THR A 231 12.93 -31.49 46.61
N ASP A 232 13.86 -32.41 46.86
CA ASP A 232 15.24 -32.04 47.13
C ASP A 232 15.87 -31.41 45.87
N ALA A 233 16.61 -30.32 46.06
CA ALA A 233 17.30 -29.56 45.03
C ALA A 233 18.54 -30.30 44.52
N SER A 234 18.34 -31.49 43.95
CA SER A 234 19.42 -32.41 43.57
C SER A 234 19.60 -32.56 42.06
N ALA A 235 18.67 -32.02 41.26
CA ALA A 235 18.80 -32.00 39.80
C ALA A 235 19.59 -30.77 39.33
N THR A 236 19.95 -30.73 38.05
CA THR A 236 20.65 -29.56 37.47
C THR A 236 19.72 -28.38 37.22
N THR A 237 18.46 -28.66 36.90
CA THR A 237 17.46 -27.63 36.61
C THR A 237 16.31 -27.77 37.60
N PRO A 238 15.92 -26.67 38.29
CA PRO A 238 14.81 -26.67 39.23
C PRO A 238 13.52 -27.16 38.58
N THR A 239 12.69 -27.93 39.30
CA THR A 239 11.36 -28.28 38.79
C THR A 239 10.46 -27.04 38.87
N ALA A 240 9.72 -26.75 37.80
CA ALA A 240 8.75 -25.66 37.81
C ALA A 240 7.66 -25.96 38.85
N ALA A 241 7.41 -25.02 39.75
CA ALA A 241 6.38 -25.11 40.76
C ALA A 241 5.00 -24.78 40.16
N HIS A 242 4.97 -23.80 39.26
CA HIS A 242 3.80 -23.40 38.45
C HIS A 242 4.28 -22.76 37.13
N THR A 243 3.34 -22.48 36.25
CA THR A 243 3.55 -21.71 35.02
C THR A 243 2.62 -20.50 34.94
N MET A 244 3.11 -19.45 34.28
CA MET A 244 2.33 -18.30 33.88
C MET A 244 2.23 -18.25 32.35
N THR A 245 1.11 -17.82 31.82
CA THR A 245 0.94 -17.64 30.36
C THR A 245 0.54 -16.20 30.07
N VAL A 246 1.17 -15.59 29.07
CA VAL A 246 0.92 -14.20 28.67
C VAL A 246 0.80 -14.07 27.15
N GLY A 247 -0.07 -13.17 26.70
CA GLY A 247 -0.22 -12.80 25.30
C GLY A 247 -0.66 -11.35 25.17
N THR A 248 -0.17 -10.62 24.17
CA THR A 248 -0.46 -9.21 23.94
C THR A 248 -0.31 -8.82 22.47
N ASN A 249 -1.11 -7.86 22.01
CA ASN A 249 -0.91 -7.22 20.70
C ASN A 249 -0.16 -5.88 20.79
N ALA A 250 0.44 -5.58 21.94
CA ALA A 250 1.12 -4.32 22.18
C ALA A 250 2.47 -4.24 21.46
N SER A 251 2.71 -3.11 20.79
CA SER A 251 3.90 -2.88 19.94
C SER A 251 5.22 -2.97 20.70
N SER A 252 5.21 -2.62 21.98
CA SER A 252 6.38 -2.65 22.86
C SER A 252 6.33 -3.82 23.85
N GLY A 253 5.50 -4.84 23.57
CA GLY A 253 5.40 -6.08 24.33
C GLY A 253 4.77 -5.95 25.71
N TYR A 254 5.37 -6.62 26.70
CA TYR A 254 4.85 -6.69 28.06
C TYR A 254 5.97 -6.76 29.11
N SER A 255 5.64 -6.47 30.36
CA SER A 255 6.49 -6.80 31.51
C SER A 255 5.70 -7.54 32.58
N ILE A 256 6.38 -8.40 33.34
CA ILE A 256 5.83 -9.09 34.51
C ILE A 256 6.64 -8.72 35.74
N THR A 257 5.91 -8.29 36.77
CA THR A 257 6.46 -7.98 38.09
C THR A 257 5.88 -8.92 39.13
N TYR A 258 6.60 -9.09 40.25
CA TYR A 258 6.06 -9.72 41.45
C TYR A 258 6.15 -8.81 42.68
N ASN A 259 5.33 -9.08 43.68
CA ASN A 259 5.45 -8.52 45.03
C ASN A 259 4.97 -9.54 46.07
N GLY A 260 5.71 -9.73 47.15
CA GLY A 260 5.35 -10.63 48.25
C GLY A 260 6.33 -10.50 49.41
N ALA A 261 5.91 -10.89 50.62
CA ALA A 261 6.83 -10.99 51.75
C ALA A 261 7.71 -12.25 51.63
N THR A 262 8.74 -12.36 52.47
CA THR A 262 9.42 -13.66 52.63
C THR A 262 8.52 -14.66 53.36
N LEU A 263 8.93 -15.92 53.40
CA LEU A 263 8.27 -16.98 54.17
C LEU A 263 8.23 -16.63 55.67
N THR A 264 7.06 -16.71 56.30
CA THR A 264 6.87 -16.39 57.72
C THR A 264 6.12 -17.46 58.49
N SER A 265 6.49 -17.65 59.77
CA SER A 265 5.72 -18.42 60.74
C SER A 265 5.54 -17.60 62.02
N GLY A 266 4.39 -16.95 62.15
CA GLY A 266 4.19 -15.96 63.21
C GLY A 266 5.16 -14.78 63.06
N ALA A 267 6.06 -14.59 64.01
CA ALA A 267 7.09 -13.54 63.96
C ALA A 267 8.42 -14.00 63.32
N ASN A 268 8.57 -15.30 63.06
CA ASN A 268 9.79 -15.87 62.50
C ASN A 268 9.75 -15.79 60.98
N THR A 269 10.91 -15.60 60.35
CA THR A 269 11.07 -15.45 58.92
C THR A 269 12.16 -16.37 58.39
N ILE A 270 12.13 -16.71 57.11
CA ILE A 270 13.29 -17.24 56.39
C ILE A 270 13.91 -16.09 55.60
N ASP A 271 15.22 -15.92 55.69
CA ASP A 271 15.95 -14.88 54.96
C ASP A 271 15.80 -15.03 53.42
N VAL A 272 15.77 -13.91 52.71
CA VAL A 272 15.67 -13.90 51.23
C VAL A 272 17.02 -14.18 50.57
N ALA A 273 16.98 -14.84 49.42
CA ALA A 273 18.16 -15.27 48.68
C ALA A 273 18.59 -14.25 47.60
N SER A 274 19.89 -14.30 47.27
CA SER A 274 20.50 -13.73 46.06
C SER A 274 21.58 -14.70 45.59
N VAL A 275 21.15 -15.88 45.16
CA VAL A 275 21.99 -17.01 44.74
C VAL A 275 22.25 -16.90 43.23
N THR A 276 23.48 -17.19 42.81
CA THR A 276 23.88 -17.15 41.40
C THR A 276 24.56 -18.45 40.99
N GLY A 277 24.05 -19.08 39.93
CA GLY A 277 24.65 -20.28 39.33
C GLY A 277 24.61 -21.52 40.22
N ASP A 278 23.64 -21.63 41.13
CA ASP A 278 23.58 -22.68 42.13
C ASP A 278 22.15 -23.19 42.37
N GLY A 279 21.98 -24.51 42.22
CA GLY A 279 20.68 -25.18 42.21
C GLY A 279 20.07 -25.39 43.59
N ASP A 280 20.90 -25.59 44.61
CA ASP A 280 20.47 -25.82 45.99
C ASP A 280 20.87 -24.72 46.96
N GLY A 281 21.50 -23.63 46.47
CA GLY A 281 21.93 -22.51 47.29
C GLY A 281 22.96 -22.93 48.33
N THR A 282 22.81 -22.43 49.55
CA THR A 282 23.69 -22.76 50.68
C THR A 282 22.92 -23.55 51.76
N PRO A 283 22.81 -24.88 51.65
CA PRO A 283 22.22 -25.71 52.69
C PRO A 283 22.81 -25.43 54.07
N GLY A 284 21.93 -25.32 55.08
CA GLY A 284 22.31 -24.97 56.44
C GLY A 284 22.26 -23.48 56.75
N THR A 285 21.89 -22.65 55.77
CA THR A 285 21.53 -21.24 55.94
C THR A 285 20.07 -21.01 55.57
N GLU A 286 19.47 -19.93 56.04
CA GLU A 286 18.12 -19.54 55.61
C GLU A 286 18.19 -18.84 54.26
N GLU A 287 17.43 -19.33 53.28
CA GLU A 287 17.34 -18.73 51.96
C GLU A 287 15.93 -18.95 51.41
N PHE A 288 15.37 -17.93 50.76
CA PHE A 288 14.12 -18.00 49.99
C PHE A 288 14.27 -17.21 48.70
N GLY A 289 14.11 -17.87 47.56
CA GLY A 289 14.35 -17.30 46.23
C GLY A 289 13.38 -17.81 45.17
N LEU A 290 13.25 -17.07 44.07
CA LEU A 290 12.55 -17.55 42.87
C LEU A 290 13.44 -17.48 41.63
N SER A 291 13.13 -18.33 40.66
CA SER A 291 13.74 -18.36 39.33
C SER A 291 12.66 -18.59 38.26
N VAL A 292 12.90 -18.11 37.05
CA VAL A 292 11.97 -18.06 35.92
C VAL A 292 12.67 -18.46 34.63
N SER A 293 11.98 -19.19 33.77
CA SER A 293 12.38 -19.45 32.39
C SER A 293 11.21 -19.21 31.46
N THR A 294 11.48 -18.87 30.21
CA THR A 294 10.46 -18.77 29.16
C THR A 294 10.59 -19.90 28.13
N ASP A 295 9.49 -20.27 27.46
CA ASP A 295 9.49 -21.09 26.23
C ASP A 295 9.60 -20.25 24.95
N GLY A 296 9.49 -18.93 25.06
CA GLY A 296 9.63 -17.96 23.97
C GLY A 296 10.94 -17.18 24.02
N ASP A 297 10.88 -15.92 23.64
CA ASP A 297 12.01 -14.99 23.53
C ASP A 297 12.00 -13.86 24.57
N ALA A 298 11.10 -13.89 25.55
CA ALA A 298 11.09 -12.94 26.65
C ALA A 298 12.43 -12.92 27.40
N THR A 299 12.82 -11.72 27.77
CA THR A 299 14.02 -11.47 28.57
C THR A 299 13.70 -11.70 30.04
N ILE A 300 14.38 -12.67 30.65
CA ILE A 300 14.37 -12.87 32.10
C ILE A 300 15.35 -11.89 32.75
N ALA A 301 14.91 -11.21 33.80
CA ALA A 301 15.77 -10.28 34.55
C ALA A 301 16.96 -11.01 35.17
N SER A 302 18.12 -10.35 35.22
CA SER A 302 19.34 -10.92 35.81
C SER A 302 19.13 -11.31 37.28
N GLY A 303 19.60 -12.49 37.67
CA GLY A 303 19.44 -13.04 39.01
C GLY A 303 18.17 -13.88 39.19
N TYR A 304 17.38 -14.07 38.13
CA TYR A 304 16.14 -14.85 38.15
C TYR A 304 16.15 -15.98 37.13
N GLN A 305 17.27 -16.30 36.48
CA GLN A 305 17.30 -17.30 35.42
C GLN A 305 17.11 -18.72 35.96
N ARG A 306 16.14 -19.45 35.40
CA ARG A 306 15.93 -20.88 35.66
C ARG A 306 16.49 -21.70 34.51
N ASP A 307 17.71 -22.19 34.66
CA ASP A 307 18.37 -23.06 33.68
C ASP A 307 19.15 -24.20 34.37
N ALA A 308 20.26 -24.68 33.78
CA ALA A 308 21.10 -25.72 34.37
C ALA A 308 22.06 -25.21 35.47
N THR A 309 22.17 -23.89 35.60
CA THR A 309 22.94 -23.15 36.62
C THR A 309 22.07 -22.00 37.11
N PRO A 310 20.96 -22.31 37.80
CA PRO A 310 19.92 -21.33 38.07
C PRO A 310 20.38 -20.25 39.04
N ASP A 311 19.79 -19.07 38.89
CA ASP A 311 19.87 -17.99 39.86
C ASP A 311 18.57 -17.94 40.66
N PHE A 312 18.66 -17.76 41.98
CA PHE A 312 17.49 -17.61 42.85
C PHE A 312 17.59 -16.29 43.62
N THR A 313 16.67 -15.36 43.31
CA THR A 313 16.60 -14.06 43.97
C THR A 313 15.21 -13.80 44.50
N PHE A 314 15.09 -13.11 45.64
CA PHE A 314 13.82 -12.57 46.12
C PHE A 314 14.02 -11.22 46.82
N VAL A 315 13.16 -10.24 46.50
CA VAL A 315 13.14 -8.92 47.12
C VAL A 315 11.83 -8.78 47.87
N ALA A 316 11.89 -8.94 49.19
CA ALA A 316 10.68 -8.92 50.02
C ALA A 316 9.98 -7.56 49.99
N SER A 317 8.64 -7.62 49.91
CA SER A 317 7.71 -6.49 50.00
C SER A 317 8.00 -5.34 49.02
N THR A 318 8.60 -5.65 47.87
CA THR A 318 8.95 -4.67 46.84
C THR A 318 8.50 -5.17 45.48
N THR A 319 7.82 -4.32 44.71
CA THR A 319 7.45 -4.65 43.32
C THR A 319 8.70 -4.72 42.46
N THR A 320 8.95 -5.89 41.89
CA THR A 320 10.19 -6.20 41.17
C THR A 320 9.88 -6.83 39.83
N GLU A 321 10.45 -6.28 38.75
CA GLU A 321 10.33 -6.85 37.40
C GLU A 321 11.22 -8.08 37.25
N ILE A 322 10.66 -9.14 36.65
CA ILE A 322 11.33 -10.44 36.46
C ILE A 322 11.34 -10.89 35.01
N VAL A 323 10.43 -10.39 34.18
CA VAL A 323 10.34 -10.73 32.76
C VAL A 323 9.92 -9.50 31.97
N SER A 324 10.52 -9.30 30.80
CA SER A 324 10.10 -8.30 29.81
C SER A 324 10.17 -8.85 28.39
N GLU A 325 9.30 -8.34 27.52
CA GLU A 325 9.27 -8.59 26.08
C GLU A 325 9.09 -7.25 25.35
N THR A 326 9.69 -7.12 24.17
CA THR A 326 9.75 -5.90 23.36
C THR A 326 8.82 -5.88 22.15
N GLY A 327 8.09 -6.96 21.89
CA GLY A 327 7.15 -7.04 20.77
C GLY A 327 5.82 -7.74 21.10
N PRO A 328 4.86 -7.74 20.15
CA PRO A 328 3.61 -8.47 20.30
C PRO A 328 3.85 -9.98 20.45
N THR A 329 3.10 -10.62 21.33
CA THR A 329 3.25 -12.04 21.67
C THR A 329 1.90 -12.73 21.60
N ALA A 330 1.78 -13.79 20.79
CA ALA A 330 0.53 -14.54 20.70
C ALA A 330 0.24 -15.31 22.00
N THR A 331 1.19 -16.13 22.42
CA THR A 331 1.20 -16.85 23.69
C THR A 331 2.64 -17.18 24.04
N GLU A 332 3.01 -16.95 25.28
CA GLU A 332 4.30 -17.32 25.84
C GLU A 332 4.11 -17.88 27.26
N THR A 333 4.86 -18.92 27.59
CA THR A 333 4.77 -19.65 28.85
C THR A 333 6.03 -19.43 29.67
N LEU A 334 5.83 -18.98 30.91
CA LEU A 334 6.88 -18.72 31.88
C LEU A 334 6.80 -19.78 32.97
N SER A 335 7.86 -20.56 33.16
CA SER A 335 7.95 -21.54 34.25
C SER A 335 8.64 -20.91 35.45
N VAL A 336 8.02 -20.98 36.63
CA VAL A 336 8.55 -20.41 37.87
C VAL A 336 8.95 -21.52 38.83
N SER A 337 10.14 -21.42 39.42
CA SER A 337 10.62 -22.29 40.49
C SER A 337 10.97 -21.47 41.72
N TYR A 338 10.93 -22.10 42.88
CA TYR A 338 11.33 -21.48 44.15
C TYR A 338 12.33 -22.36 44.87
N LEU A 339 13.26 -21.74 45.61
CA LEU A 339 14.22 -22.39 46.49
C LEU A 339 13.94 -21.98 47.93
N ALA A 340 14.01 -22.95 48.85
CA ALA A 340 14.07 -22.69 50.27
C ALA A 340 15.17 -23.52 50.94
N ASN A 341 16.01 -22.87 51.75
CA ASN A 341 16.92 -23.49 52.70
C ASN A 341 16.61 -23.02 54.12
N ILE A 342 17.00 -23.84 55.10
CA ILE A 342 16.94 -23.48 56.52
C ILE A 342 18.27 -23.77 57.20
N SER A 343 18.54 -23.05 58.29
CA SER A 343 19.56 -23.43 59.25
C SER A 343 19.04 -24.43 60.28
N SER A 344 19.95 -25.06 61.04
CA SER A 344 19.58 -25.90 62.18
C SER A 344 19.02 -25.11 63.38
N LEU A 345 19.10 -23.78 63.34
CA LEU A 345 18.59 -22.86 64.36
C LEU A 345 17.24 -22.25 63.98
N THR A 346 16.83 -22.35 62.71
CA THR A 346 15.53 -21.86 62.21
C THR A 346 14.40 -22.38 63.10
N GLU A 347 13.55 -21.47 63.58
CA GLU A 347 12.52 -21.81 64.53
C GLU A 347 11.49 -22.76 63.92
N ALA A 348 11.00 -23.72 64.71
CA ALA A 348 9.96 -24.64 64.26
C ALA A 348 8.64 -23.91 64.02
N GLY A 349 8.02 -24.16 62.86
CA GLY A 349 6.75 -23.55 62.48
C GLY A 349 6.29 -23.95 61.08
N SER A 350 5.07 -23.56 60.74
CA SER A 350 4.57 -23.62 59.36
C SER A 350 4.87 -22.28 58.70
N TYR A 351 5.76 -22.28 57.73
CA TYR A 351 6.16 -21.07 57.00
C TYR A 351 5.39 -20.95 55.69
N SER A 352 4.84 -19.76 55.43
CA SER A 352 4.10 -19.47 54.20
C SER A 352 4.28 -18.01 53.78
N THR A 353 4.07 -17.74 52.49
CA THR A 353 3.98 -16.39 51.92
C THR A 353 3.09 -16.40 50.68
N ASP A 354 2.53 -15.24 50.34
CA ASP A 354 1.81 -15.00 49.10
C ASP A 354 2.66 -14.14 48.17
N VAL A 355 2.78 -14.56 46.90
CA VAL A 355 3.47 -13.80 45.85
C VAL A 355 2.44 -13.39 44.79
N THR A 356 2.27 -12.08 44.60
CA THR A 356 1.38 -11.52 43.58
C THR A 356 2.16 -11.25 42.31
N TYR A 357 1.71 -11.78 41.17
CA TYR A 357 2.26 -11.51 39.84
C TYR A 357 1.37 -10.54 39.06
N ILE A 358 1.97 -9.59 38.34
CA ILE A 358 1.27 -8.57 37.57
C ILE A 358 1.89 -8.48 36.18
N ALA A 359 1.10 -8.75 35.13
CA ALA A 359 1.47 -8.52 33.74
C ALA A 359 0.95 -7.16 33.25
N THR A 360 1.80 -6.41 32.55
CA THR A 360 1.48 -5.08 31.99
C THR A 360 1.86 -5.04 30.53
N ALA A 361 0.93 -4.71 29.63
CA ALA A 361 1.21 -4.48 28.21
C ALA A 361 1.70 -3.05 27.96
N ALA A 362 2.61 -2.87 26.99
CA ALA A 362 3.15 -1.57 26.59
C ALA A 362 2.87 -1.30 25.10
N TYR A 363 1.95 -0.36 24.82
CA TYR A 363 1.53 0.04 23.46
C TYR A 363 2.39 1.17 22.91
#